data_AF-A0A5R2MWV1-F1
#
_entry.id   AF-A0A5R2MWV1-F1
#
_cell.length_a   1.000
_cell.length_b   1.000
_cell.length_c   1.000
_cell.angle_alpha   90.00
_cell.angle_beta   90.00
_cell.angle_gamma   90.00
#
_symmetry.space_group_name_H-M   'P 1'
#
loop_
_entity.id
_entity.type
_entity.pdbx_description
1 polymer ?
#
loop_
_entity_poly.entity_id
_entity_poly.type
_entity_poly.pdbx_seq_one_letter_code
_entity_poly.pdbx_strand_id
1 'polypeptide(L)'
;GSFIAFSTAPGAVAMDGSGRNSPFAQALLRHVAEPGQSINDMMIAVRRDVVSQTREAQRPWEQGSLLERFEFVPGEGPVKAPEPTAAPAPSTQVAALERSVGDDKSAIEKFLRD
;
A
#
# COMPACT_ATOMS: atom_id res chain seq x y z
N GLY A 1 -13.58 11.35 -2.61
CA GLY A 1 -12.54 11.22 -1.57
C GLY A 1 -11.40 12.14 -1.89
N SER A 2 -10.52 12.38 -0.92
CA SER A 2 -9.29 13.16 -1.09
C SER A 2 -8.08 12.29 -0.77
N PHE A 3 -6.93 12.61 -1.36
CA PHE A 3 -5.66 11.99 -1.01
C PHE A 3 -4.58 13.08 -1.04
N ILE A 4 -3.88 13.23 0.08
CA ILE A 4 -2.85 14.25 0.28
C ILE A 4 -1.56 13.51 0.56
N ALA A 5 -0.53 13.75 -0.25
CA ALA A 5 0.80 13.21 -0.08
C ALA A 5 1.80 14.32 0.25
N PHE A 6 2.56 14.14 1.32
CA PHE A 6 3.59 15.03 1.80
C PHE A 6 4.97 14.45 1.48
N SER A 7 5.91 15.30 1.06
CA SER A 7 7.27 14.87 0.69
C SER A 7 8.09 14.33 1.86
N THR A 8 7.69 14.61 3.11
CA THR A 8 8.33 14.13 4.33
C THR A 8 7.33 14.10 5.49
N ALA A 9 7.76 13.59 6.64
CA ALA A 9 6.97 13.51 7.87
C ALA A 9 6.71 14.91 8.47
N PRO A 10 5.65 15.09 9.29
CA PRO A 10 5.41 16.33 10.01
C PRO A 10 6.63 16.78 10.82
N GLY A 11 6.97 18.07 10.73
CA GLY A 11 8.12 18.65 11.42
C GLY A 11 9.48 18.30 10.83
N ALA A 12 9.56 17.47 9.78
CA ALA A 12 10.79 17.14 9.09
C ALA A 12 11.02 18.02 7.85
N VAL A 13 12.27 18.10 7.40
CA VAL A 13 12.67 18.92 6.25
C VAL A 13 12.43 18.17 4.94
N ALA A 14 11.88 18.88 3.96
CA ALA A 14 11.82 18.44 2.57
C ALA A 14 13.09 18.89 1.83
N MET A 15 13.92 17.96 1.35
CA MET A 15 15.10 18.29 0.54
C MET A 15 14.69 18.66 -0.89
N ASP A 16 15.32 19.68 -1.45
CA ASP A 16 15.15 20.05 -2.87
C ASP A 16 15.90 19.13 -3.83
N GLY A 17 16.81 18.30 -3.32
CA GLY A 17 17.70 17.46 -4.12
C GLY A 17 18.88 18.23 -4.71
N SER A 18 19.65 17.56 -5.56
CA SER A 18 20.82 18.14 -6.25
C SER A 18 20.60 18.38 -7.74
N GLY A 19 19.45 18.00 -8.28
CA GLY A 19 19.10 18.08 -9.69
C GLY A 19 17.86 18.93 -9.95
N ARG A 20 17.17 18.66 -11.06
CA ARG A 20 15.95 19.40 -11.44
C ARG A 20 14.77 19.19 -10.47
N ASN A 21 14.72 18.03 -9.82
CA ASN A 21 13.59 17.62 -8.99
C ASN A 21 14.07 17.22 -7.59
N SER A 22 13.23 17.45 -6.57
CA SER A 22 13.40 16.87 -5.23
C SER A 22 13.34 15.35 -5.25
N PRO A 23 13.89 14.64 -4.24
CA PRO A 23 13.80 13.18 -4.16
C PRO A 23 12.36 12.69 -4.27
N PHE A 24 11.42 13.39 -3.61
CA PHE A 24 10.00 13.07 -3.68
C PHE A 24 9.41 13.27 -5.09
N ALA A 25 9.60 14.44 -5.69
CA ALA A 25 9.06 14.71 -7.03
C ALA A 25 9.67 13.78 -8.09
N GLN A 26 10.96 13.48 -7.97
CA GLN A 26 11.64 12.54 -8.85
C GLN A 26 11.10 11.11 -8.69
N ALA A 27 10.86 10.66 -7.45
CA ALA A 27 10.25 9.36 -7.19
C ALA A 27 8.82 9.28 -7.70
N LEU A 28 8.00 10.30 -7.45
CA LEU A 28 6.62 10.35 -7.93
C LEU A 28 6.56 10.22 -9.46
N LEU A 29 7.40 10.98 -10.18
CA LEU A 29 7.46 10.93 -11.65
C LEU A 29 7.86 9.55 -12.19
N ARG A 30 8.64 8.75 -11.45
CA ARG A 30 9.00 7.39 -11.87
C ARG A 30 7.82 6.43 -11.80
N HIS A 31 6.90 6.62 -10.85
CA HIS A 31 5.84 5.64 -10.57
C HIS A 31 4.45 6.08 -11.06
N VAL A 32 4.18 7.37 -11.24
CA VAL A 32 2.83 7.89 -11.55
C VAL A 32 2.24 7.40 -12.88
N ALA A 33 3.09 7.02 -13.83
CA ALA A 33 2.66 6.56 -15.16
C ALA A 33 2.58 5.03 -15.28
N GLU A 34 2.84 4.28 -14.22
CA GLU A 34 2.81 2.81 -14.23
C GLU A 34 1.36 2.30 -14.41
N PRO A 35 1.04 1.57 -15.49
CA PRO A 35 -0.29 1.04 -15.72
C PRO A 35 -0.73 0.03 -14.65
N GLY A 36 -1.97 0.14 -14.18
CA GLY A 36 -2.56 -0.78 -13.22
C GLY A 36 -2.06 -0.62 -11.78
N GLN A 37 -1.22 0.38 -11.51
CA GLN A 37 -0.72 0.63 -10.17
C GLN A 37 -1.73 1.46 -9.36
N SER A 38 -2.14 0.94 -8.21
CA SER A 38 -2.98 1.71 -7.29
C SER A 38 -2.19 2.86 -6.66
N ILE A 39 -2.86 3.96 -6.32
CA ILE A 39 -2.22 5.10 -5.64
C ILE A 39 -1.54 4.69 -4.33
N ASN A 40 -2.09 3.70 -3.62
CA ASN A 40 -1.49 3.20 -2.38
C ASN A 40 -0.18 2.45 -2.66
N ASP A 41 -0.17 1.56 -3.65
CA ASP A 41 1.04 0.82 -4.06
C ASP A 41 2.10 1.76 -4.63
N MET A 42 1.68 2.73 -5.43
CA MET A 42 2.52 3.80 -5.96
C MET A 42 3.20 4.57 -4.82
N MET A 43 2.45 4.98 -3.79
CA MET A 43 3.01 5.71 -2.66
C MET A 43 3.95 4.87 -1.78
N ILE A 44 3.73 3.55 -1.68
CA ILE A 44 4.69 2.63 -1.06
C ILE A 44 6.01 2.63 -1.84
N ALA A 45 5.96 2.56 -3.17
CA ALA A 45 7.13 2.60 -4.03
C ALA A 45 7.87 3.96 -3.94
N VAL A 46 7.13 5.06 -4.01
CA VAL A 46 7.66 6.42 -3.83
C VAL A 46 8.36 6.57 -2.48
N ARG A 47 7.74 6.12 -1.39
CA ARG A 47 8.33 6.19 -0.04
C ARG A 47 9.63 5.39 0.03
N ARG A 48 9.68 4.18 -0.55
CA ARG A 48 10.89 3.35 -0.60
C ARG A 48 12.04 4.06 -1.30
N ASP A 49 11.76 4.65 -2.46
CA ASP A 49 12.75 5.39 -3.23
C ASP A 49 13.30 6.61 -2.48
N VAL A 50 12.42 7.38 -1.85
CA VAL A 50 12.82 8.59 -1.11
C VAL A 50 13.66 8.24 0.10
N VAL A 51 13.24 7.25 0.90
CA VAL A 51 14.01 6.78 2.07
C VAL A 51 15.41 6.31 1.63
N SER A 52 15.49 5.56 0.53
CA SER A 52 16.77 5.09 -0.02
C SER A 52 17.67 6.24 -0.48
N GLN A 53 17.13 7.18 -1.28
CA GLN A 53 17.90 8.31 -1.83
C GLN A 53 18.39 9.29 -0.78
N THR A 54 17.64 9.43 0.30
CA THR A 54 17.90 10.40 1.36
C THR A 54 18.64 9.78 2.54
N ARG A 55 19.03 8.50 2.46
CA ARG A 55 19.64 7.75 3.55
C ARG A 55 18.82 7.87 4.84
N GLU A 56 17.53 7.62 4.69
CA GLU A 56 16.50 7.69 5.73
C GLU A 56 16.20 9.08 6.31
N ALA A 57 16.83 10.15 5.81
CA ALA A 57 16.60 11.51 6.32
C ALA A 57 15.23 12.08 5.94
N GLN A 58 14.55 11.52 4.93
CA GLN A 58 13.19 11.88 4.57
C GLN A 58 12.29 10.65 4.47
N ARG A 59 11.05 10.79 4.94
CA ARG A 59 10.03 9.73 4.85
C ARG A 59 8.70 10.36 4.43
N PRO A 60 8.26 10.20 3.18
CA PRO A 60 6.96 10.70 2.70
C PRO A 60 5.80 10.14 3.51
N TRP A 61 4.76 10.95 3.72
CA TRP A 61 3.52 10.58 4.43
C TRP A 61 2.31 10.83 3.54
N GLU A 62 1.24 10.06 3.71
CA GLU A 62 -0.04 10.28 3.04
C GLU A 62 -1.22 10.24 4.00
N GLN A 63 -2.29 10.95 3.65
CA GLN A 63 -3.57 10.91 4.33
C GLN A 63 -4.69 10.98 3.29
N GLY A 64 -5.80 10.27 3.50
CA GLY A 64 -6.89 10.31 2.53
C GLY A 64 -8.19 9.66 3.00
N SER A 65 -9.22 9.83 2.17
CA SER A 65 -10.59 9.34 2.34
C SER A 65 -11.09 8.62 1.07
N LEU A 66 -10.17 8.02 0.32
CA LEU A 66 -10.54 7.19 -0.83
C LEU A 66 -11.26 5.94 -0.32
N LEU A 67 -12.44 5.68 -0.88
CA LEU A 67 -13.24 4.48 -0.57
C LEU A 67 -13.01 3.36 -1.59
N GLU A 68 -12.57 3.73 -2.80
CA GLU A 68 -12.35 2.84 -3.92
C GLU A 68 -10.89 2.90 -4.36
N ARG A 69 -10.46 1.84 -5.04
CA ARG A 69 -9.13 1.79 -5.67
C ARG A 69 -9.03 2.87 -6.76
N PHE A 70 -7.95 3.63 -6.73
CA PHE A 70 -7.63 4.63 -7.74
C PHE A 70 -6.30 4.29 -8.42
N GLU A 71 -6.28 4.40 -9.75
CA GLU A 71 -5.11 4.18 -10.61
C GLU A 71 -4.97 5.40 -11.52
N PHE A 72 -3.76 5.95 -11.67
CA PHE A 72 -3.53 7.08 -12.56
C PHE A 72 -3.59 6.67 -14.03
N VAL A 73 -3.03 5.50 -14.33
CA VAL A 73 -3.12 4.85 -15.62
C VAL A 73 -3.80 3.51 -15.36
N PRO A 74 -5.07 3.33 -15.77
CA PRO A 74 -5.74 2.04 -15.62
C PRO A 74 -4.92 0.93 -16.26
N GLY A 75 -4.77 -0.19 -15.57
CA GLY A 75 -4.20 -1.39 -16.18
C GLY A 75 -5.06 -1.89 -17.33
N GLU A 76 -4.52 -2.73 -18.21
CA GLU A 76 -5.39 -3.55 -19.05
C GLU A 76 -6.35 -4.29 -18.11
N GLY A 77 -7.64 -3.97 -18.24
CA GLY A 77 -8.68 -4.58 -17.42
C GLY A 77 -8.54 -6.10 -17.48
N PRO A 78 -9.03 -6.83 -16.46
CA PRO A 78 -8.91 -8.28 -16.46
C PRO A 78 -9.39 -8.78 -17.82
N VAL A 79 -8.51 -9.43 -18.58
CA VAL A 79 -8.93 -10.31 -19.67
C VAL A 79 -9.94 -11.20 -18.99
N LYS A 80 -11.22 -11.03 -19.34
CA LYS A 80 -12.32 -11.75 -18.72
C LYS A 80 -11.92 -13.22 -18.76
N ALA A 81 -11.50 -13.76 -17.62
CA ALA A 81 -11.14 -15.16 -17.54
C ALA A 81 -12.36 -15.91 -18.07
N PRO A 82 -12.20 -16.88 -18.99
CA PRO A 82 -13.34 -17.70 -19.38
C PRO A 82 -13.98 -18.21 -18.09
N GLU A 83 -15.30 -18.02 -17.99
CA GLU A 83 -16.07 -18.47 -16.83
C GLU A 83 -15.63 -19.90 -16.51
N PRO A 84 -15.21 -20.19 -15.26
CA PRO A 84 -14.87 -21.54 -14.89
C PRO A 84 -16.11 -22.40 -15.13
N THR A 85 -16.06 -23.29 -16.13
CA THR A 85 -16.98 -24.42 -16.17
C THR A 85 -16.81 -25.14 -14.84
N ALA A 86 -17.89 -25.14 -14.06
CA ALA A 86 -17.93 -25.66 -12.72
C ALA A 86 -17.37 -27.08 -12.66
N ALA A 87 -16.18 -27.23 -12.08
CA ALA A 87 -15.69 -28.48 -11.53
C ALA A 87 -15.87 -28.41 -10.00
N PRO A 88 -16.39 -29.46 -9.35
CA PRO A 88 -16.75 -29.43 -7.94
C PRO A 88 -15.50 -29.33 -7.05
N ALA A 89 -15.59 -28.51 -5.99
CA ALA A 89 -14.52 -28.27 -5.02
C ALA A 89 -14.34 -29.46 -4.05
N PRO A 90 -13.10 -29.83 -3.67
CA PRO A 90 -12.85 -30.60 -2.46
C PRO A 90 -12.76 -29.62 -1.26
N SER A 91 -13.86 -29.46 -0.54
CA SER A 91 -13.93 -28.65 0.69
C SER A 91 -13.76 -29.53 1.93
N THR A 92 -12.54 -29.68 2.47
CA THR A 92 -12.33 -30.28 3.82
C THR A 92 -11.06 -29.87 4.58
N GLN A 93 -10.39 -28.75 4.30
CA GLN A 93 -9.20 -28.37 5.10
C GLN A 93 -9.26 -27.05 5.87
N VAL A 94 -10.28 -26.21 5.67
CA VAL A 94 -10.36 -24.92 6.40
C VAL A 94 -10.98 -25.06 7.79
N ALA A 95 -11.94 -25.99 7.97
CA ALA A 95 -12.66 -26.16 9.25
C ALA A 95 -11.81 -26.73 10.40
N ALA A 96 -10.64 -27.33 10.10
CA ALA A 96 -9.77 -27.90 11.12
C ALA A 96 -8.85 -26.85 11.79
N LEU A 97 -8.59 -25.72 11.12
CA LEU A 97 -7.71 -24.67 11.65
C LEU A 97 -8.46 -23.66 12.54
N GLU A 98 -9.75 -23.39 12.25
CA GLU A 98 -10.55 -22.41 13.01
C GLU A 98 -10.87 -22.85 14.44
N ARG A 99 -10.86 -24.16 14.75
CA ARG A 99 -11.05 -24.66 16.11
C ARG A 99 -9.83 -24.48 17.02
N SER A 100 -8.66 -24.15 16.46
CA SER A 100 -7.43 -23.97 17.22
C SER A 100 -7.13 -22.50 17.58
N VAL A 101 -7.77 -21.54 16.93
CA VAL A 101 -7.44 -20.10 17.07
C VAL A 101 -8.53 -19.32 17.83
N GLY A 102 -9.70 -19.93 18.06
CA GLY A 102 -10.91 -19.22 18.49
C GLY A 102 -11.14 -18.96 19.98
N ASP A 103 -10.33 -19.48 20.92
CA ASP A 103 -10.72 -19.46 22.36
C ASP A 103 -9.83 -18.61 23.31
N ASP A 104 -8.82 -17.88 22.81
CA ASP A 104 -7.92 -17.10 23.68
C ASP A 104 -8.27 -15.60 23.77
N LYS A 105 -9.54 -15.29 24.03
CA LYS A 105 -10.00 -13.91 24.31
C LYS A 105 -9.32 -13.31 25.57
N SER A 106 -8.95 -14.18 26.51
CA SER A 106 -8.23 -13.87 27.76
C SER A 106 -6.79 -13.37 27.52
N ALA A 107 -6.13 -13.84 26.46
CA ALA A 107 -4.77 -13.42 26.12
C ALA A 107 -4.71 -11.96 25.62
N ILE A 108 -5.71 -11.56 24.82
CA ILE A 108 -5.84 -10.19 24.31
C ILE A 108 -6.13 -9.22 25.46
N GLU A 109 -7.03 -9.58 26.37
CA GLU A 109 -7.36 -8.74 27.53
C GLU A 109 -6.24 -8.61 28.56
N LYS A 110 -5.30 -9.56 28.61
CA LYS A 110 -4.12 -9.48 29.47
C LYS A 110 -3.08 -8.52 28.89
N PHE A 111 -2.81 -8.59 27.59
CA PHE A 111 -1.86 -7.70 26.90
C PHE A 111 -2.27 -6.21 26.97
N LEU A 112 -3.56 -5.90 27.00
CA LEU A 112 -4.05 -4.52 27.05
C LEU A 112 -4.00 -3.89 28.45
N ARG A 113 -3.72 -4.66 29.50
CA ARG A 113 -3.70 -4.19 30.89
C ARG A 113 -2.31 -4.04 31.49
N ASP A 114 -1.29 -4.63 30.86
CA ASP A 114 0.13 -4.46 31.22
C ASP A 114 0.74 -3.28 30.44
#